data_AF-A0A848UJJ5-F1
#
_entry.id   AF-A0A848UJJ5-F1
#
_cell.length_a   1.000
_cell.length_b   1.000
_cell.length_c   1.000
_cell.angle_alpha   90.00
_cell.angle_beta   90.00
_cell.angle_gamma   90.00
#
_symmetry.space_group_name_H-M   'P 1'
#
loop_
_entity.id
_entity.type
_entity.pdbx_description
1 polymer ?
#
loop_
_entity_poly.entity_id
_entity_poly.type
_entity_poly.pdbx_seq_one_letter_code
_entity_poly.pdbx_strand_id
1 'polypeptide(L)'
;MPRRCTAAAPVTSPPATDRSAHLTIGVSDQAVVARYRSHRRWSYAGGVLSDDQVGQYERDGFLVLPGFVPHDECAALRQRANELVDSWEPSGERTVFSTEEQERTSNREFLSSGSSTWCFFEPDAFDTDGELRQPKALSINKIGHAMHDLDPVFERFTYRPELADVAHSIGIEQPLALQSMYIFKQPGIGGEVTCHQDATFLYTDPITVTGFWFAIEDATVDNGCLWAAPGSHRTGLRSLFRRAGAMTDDDGTEFVTLDETPLPAPPDDLVPLEVESGTMVVLHGLLAHWSDVNRSGRSRHAYSVHCIDGTADYPAWNWLQRPGDRPLRRLDTVAG
;
A
#
# COMPACT_ATOMS: atom_id res chain seq x y z
N MET A 1 -19.54 7.14 -79.01
CA MET A 1 -19.84 6.26 -77.87
C MET A 1 -18.54 5.96 -77.13
N PRO A 2 -18.28 6.63 -76.00
CA PRO A 2 -17.89 5.87 -74.82
C PRO A 2 -18.48 6.37 -73.49
N ARG A 3 -18.98 5.38 -72.73
CA ARG A 3 -18.93 5.12 -71.27
C ARG A 3 -19.01 6.29 -70.28
N ARG A 4 -20.13 6.32 -69.55
CA ARG A 4 -20.39 7.05 -68.31
C ARG A 4 -19.56 6.46 -67.15
N CYS A 5 -18.88 7.32 -66.39
CA CYS A 5 -18.42 7.02 -65.04
C CYS A 5 -19.52 7.35 -64.03
N THR A 6 -19.91 6.36 -63.22
CA THR A 6 -20.80 6.52 -62.07
C THR A 6 -19.97 6.78 -60.81
N ALA A 7 -20.34 7.82 -60.06
CA ALA A 7 -19.74 8.16 -58.77
C ALA A 7 -20.15 7.15 -57.69
N ALA A 8 -19.20 6.78 -56.83
CA ALA A 8 -19.41 5.89 -55.68
C ALA A 8 -20.13 6.64 -54.53
N ALA A 9 -21.02 5.93 -53.84
CA ALA A 9 -21.76 6.42 -52.67
C ALA A 9 -20.87 6.44 -51.41
N PRO A 10 -21.12 7.34 -50.44
CA PRO A 10 -20.33 7.43 -49.22
C PRO A 10 -20.67 6.30 -48.24
N VAL A 11 -19.62 5.73 -47.64
CA VAL A 11 -19.71 4.72 -46.57
C VAL A 11 -20.09 5.43 -45.27
N THR A 12 -21.20 5.03 -44.67
CA THR A 12 -21.65 5.50 -43.36
C THR A 12 -20.96 4.71 -42.24
N SER A 13 -20.30 5.40 -41.32
CA SER A 13 -19.72 4.81 -40.11
C SER A 13 -20.82 4.44 -39.10
N PRO A 14 -20.67 3.34 -38.34
CA PRO A 14 -21.61 3.00 -37.27
C PRO A 14 -21.50 3.97 -36.09
N PRO A 15 -22.58 4.16 -35.30
CA PRO A 15 -22.58 5.11 -34.21
C PRO A 15 -21.64 4.67 -33.09
N ALA A 16 -20.91 5.64 -32.54
CA ALA A 16 -20.08 5.47 -31.35
C ALA A 16 -20.95 4.97 -30.19
N THR A 17 -20.53 3.89 -29.55
CA THR A 17 -21.12 3.44 -28.29
C THR A 17 -20.59 4.34 -27.18
N ASP A 18 -21.49 5.11 -26.60
CA ASP A 18 -21.26 5.88 -25.39
C ASP A 18 -20.87 4.93 -24.25
N ARG A 19 -19.59 4.95 -23.87
CA ARG A 19 -19.05 4.24 -22.70
C ARG A 19 -18.69 5.24 -21.59
N SER A 20 -19.55 6.23 -21.34
CA SER A 20 -19.45 7.08 -20.15
C SER A 20 -20.54 6.75 -19.12
N ALA A 21 -20.62 5.48 -18.71
CA ALA A 21 -21.32 5.15 -17.48
C ALA A 21 -20.40 5.51 -16.30
N HIS A 22 -20.41 6.79 -15.91
CA HIS A 22 -19.88 7.22 -14.62
C HIS A 22 -20.67 6.49 -13.53
N LEU A 23 -20.12 5.40 -13.01
CA LEU A 23 -20.65 4.72 -11.84
C LEU A 23 -20.36 5.62 -10.64
N THR A 24 -21.24 6.59 -10.40
CA THR A 24 -21.22 7.37 -9.16
C THR A 24 -21.76 6.44 -8.09
N ILE A 25 -20.88 5.68 -7.44
CA ILE A 25 -21.25 4.91 -6.25
C ILE A 25 -21.48 5.96 -5.18
N GLY A 26 -22.74 6.28 -4.86
CA GLY A 26 -23.05 7.13 -3.72
C GLY A 26 -22.66 6.39 -2.44
N VAL A 27 -21.49 6.71 -1.87
CA VAL A 27 -20.92 6.02 -0.70
C VAL A 27 -21.55 6.49 0.63
N SER A 28 -22.62 7.30 0.57
CA SER A 28 -23.38 7.76 1.74
C SER A 28 -24.38 6.75 2.31
N ASP A 29 -24.47 5.54 1.73
CA ASP A 29 -25.37 4.50 2.21
C ASP A 29 -24.80 3.78 3.44
N GLN A 30 -25.39 4.00 4.62
CA GLN A 30 -25.02 3.32 5.85
C GLN A 30 -25.08 1.79 5.74
N ALA A 31 -25.86 1.23 4.81
CA ALA A 31 -25.89 -0.21 4.57
C ALA A 31 -24.57 -0.74 3.97
N VAL A 32 -23.89 0.07 3.13
CA VAL A 32 -22.58 -0.27 2.56
C VAL A 32 -21.52 -0.27 3.68
N VAL A 33 -21.52 0.76 4.54
CA VAL A 33 -20.59 0.84 5.69
C VAL A 33 -20.84 -0.29 6.70
N ALA A 34 -22.11 -0.62 6.98
CA ALA A 34 -22.47 -1.70 7.89
C ALA A 34 -21.99 -3.08 7.42
N ARG A 35 -21.88 -3.29 6.10
CA ARG A 35 -21.37 -4.54 5.52
C ARG A 35 -19.94 -4.84 5.95
N TYR A 36 -19.09 -3.82 6.02
CA TYR A 36 -17.68 -3.96 6.38
C TYR A 36 -17.43 -3.95 7.90
N ARG A 37 -18.43 -3.55 8.69
CA ARG A 37 -18.42 -3.66 10.16
C ARG A 37 -18.90 -5.03 10.68
N SER A 38 -19.22 -6.00 9.83
CA SER A 38 -19.68 -7.31 10.31
C SER A 38 -18.49 -8.19 10.73
N HIS A 39 -18.30 -8.34 12.05
CA HIS A 39 -17.16 -9.01 12.69
C HIS A 39 -17.32 -10.54 12.71
N ARG A 40 -17.51 -11.19 11.56
CA ARG A 40 -17.37 -12.66 11.54
C ARG A 40 -15.89 -12.98 11.73
N ARG A 41 -15.55 -13.42 12.95
CA ARG A 41 -14.21 -13.85 13.33
C ARG A 41 -13.74 -14.92 12.34
N TRP A 42 -12.58 -14.69 11.73
CA TRP A 42 -11.98 -15.68 10.85
C TRP A 42 -11.54 -16.89 11.69
N SER A 43 -11.81 -18.10 11.20
CA SER A 43 -11.35 -19.34 11.82
C SER A 43 -10.51 -20.12 10.82
N TYR A 44 -9.25 -20.34 11.15
CA TYR A 44 -8.32 -21.15 10.37
C TYR A 44 -8.68 -22.64 10.47
N ALA A 45 -9.69 -23.07 9.72
CA ALA A 45 -10.05 -24.46 9.56
C ALA A 45 -9.81 -24.88 8.10
N GLY A 46 -8.56 -24.75 7.63
CA GLY A 46 -8.14 -25.32 6.33
C GLY A 46 -7.63 -24.37 5.25
N GLY A 47 -7.19 -23.15 5.58
CA GLY A 47 -6.21 -22.42 4.76
C GLY A 47 -6.65 -21.91 3.38
N VAL A 48 -7.92 -21.55 3.17
CA VAL A 48 -8.36 -20.92 1.92
C VAL A 48 -9.46 -19.92 2.24
N LEU A 49 -9.51 -18.80 1.52
CA LEU A 49 -10.67 -17.91 1.56
C LEU A 49 -11.91 -18.66 1.05
N SER A 50 -13.06 -18.44 1.67
CA SER A 50 -14.34 -18.95 1.14
C SER A 50 -14.69 -18.29 -0.20
N ASP A 51 -15.52 -18.94 -1.02
CA ASP A 51 -16.00 -18.37 -2.29
C ASP A 51 -16.65 -16.99 -2.10
N ASP A 52 -17.34 -16.77 -0.98
CA ASP A 52 -17.93 -15.47 -0.64
C ASP A 52 -16.87 -14.39 -0.38
N GLN A 53 -15.76 -14.76 0.25
CA GLN A 53 -14.63 -13.86 0.52
C GLN A 53 -13.85 -13.54 -0.75
N VAL A 54 -13.61 -14.54 -1.61
CA VAL A 54 -13.00 -14.34 -2.93
C VAL A 54 -13.89 -13.43 -3.78
N GLY A 55 -15.19 -13.74 -3.87
CA GLY A 55 -16.16 -12.91 -4.59
C GLY A 55 -16.31 -11.50 -4.00
N GLN A 56 -16.06 -11.31 -2.69
CA GLN A 56 -15.96 -9.97 -2.10
C GLN A 56 -14.70 -9.23 -2.57
N TYR A 57 -13.53 -9.86 -2.49
CA TYR A 57 -12.28 -9.26 -2.94
C TYR A 57 -12.35 -8.87 -4.42
N GLU A 58 -12.86 -9.76 -5.28
CA GLU A 58 -13.04 -9.48 -6.70
C GLU A 58 -13.98 -8.29 -6.94
N ARG A 59 -15.12 -8.24 -6.24
CA ARG A 59 -16.13 -7.20 -6.42
C ARG A 59 -15.65 -5.83 -5.90
N ASP A 60 -15.08 -5.80 -4.70
CA ASP A 60 -14.82 -4.57 -3.94
C ASP A 60 -13.35 -4.11 -4.05
N GLY A 61 -12.43 -4.99 -4.43
CA GLY A 61 -11.00 -4.70 -4.53
C GLY A 61 -10.26 -4.76 -3.19
N PHE A 62 -10.97 -5.10 -2.10
CA PHE A 62 -10.39 -5.36 -0.79
C PHE A 62 -11.18 -6.40 -0.01
N LEU A 63 -10.54 -6.94 1.03
CA LEU A 63 -11.14 -7.92 1.94
C LEU A 63 -10.66 -7.66 3.38
N VAL A 64 -11.58 -7.66 4.34
CA VAL A 64 -11.28 -7.54 5.76
C VAL A 64 -11.38 -8.92 6.42
N LEU A 65 -10.35 -9.32 7.16
CA LEU A 65 -10.20 -10.61 7.80
C LEU A 65 -9.94 -10.43 9.31
N PRO A 66 -11.00 -10.30 10.13
CA PRO A 66 -10.87 -10.06 11.57
C PRO A 66 -10.24 -11.25 12.31
N GLY A 67 -9.31 -10.96 13.22
CA GLY A 67 -8.65 -11.97 14.04
C GLY A 67 -7.73 -12.92 13.25
N PHE A 68 -7.19 -12.45 12.13
CA PHE A 68 -6.19 -13.18 11.34
C PHE A 68 -4.89 -13.38 12.14
N VAL A 69 -4.49 -12.36 12.90
CA VAL A 69 -3.27 -12.35 13.70
C VAL A 69 -3.61 -12.47 15.19
N PRO A 70 -2.94 -13.38 15.93
CA PRO A 70 -3.02 -13.43 17.38
C PRO A 70 -2.50 -12.16 18.06
N HIS A 71 -3.14 -11.71 19.15
CA HIS A 71 -2.76 -10.47 19.84
C HIS A 71 -1.34 -10.48 20.41
N ASP A 72 -0.80 -11.64 20.78
CA ASP A 72 0.59 -11.79 21.24
C ASP A 72 1.60 -11.59 20.09
N GLU A 73 1.28 -12.03 18.87
CA GLU A 73 2.07 -11.69 17.68
C GLU A 73 2.02 -10.19 17.36
N CYS A 74 0.85 -9.54 17.47
CA CYS A 74 0.72 -8.08 17.37
C CYS A 74 1.61 -7.36 18.41
N ALA A 75 1.57 -7.83 19.66
CA ALA A 75 2.40 -7.27 20.73
C ALA A 75 3.90 -7.45 20.47
N ALA A 76 4.32 -8.60 19.93
CA ALA A 76 5.70 -8.88 19.57
C ALA A 76 6.20 -7.95 18.45
N LEU A 77 5.41 -7.76 17.38
CA LEU A 77 5.76 -6.80 16.32
C LEU A 77 5.86 -5.38 16.85
N ARG A 78 4.93 -4.96 17.71
CA ARG A 78 4.95 -3.63 18.33
C ARG A 78 6.18 -3.41 19.21
N GLN A 79 6.49 -4.37 20.06
CA GLN A 79 7.68 -4.31 20.89
C GLN A 79 8.93 -4.19 20.02
N ARG A 80 9.04 -5.04 18.98
CA ARG A 80 10.21 -5.04 18.11
C ARG A 80 10.36 -3.76 17.31
N ALA A 81 9.27 -3.19 16.80
CA ALA A 81 9.30 -1.90 16.11
C ALA A 81 9.84 -0.78 17.02
N ASN A 82 9.42 -0.75 18.29
CA ASN A 82 9.94 0.23 19.26
C ASN A 82 11.43 0.02 19.55
N GLU A 83 11.88 -1.22 19.72
CA GLU A 83 13.31 -1.54 19.90
C GLU A 83 14.15 -1.08 18.69
N LEU A 84 13.64 -1.27 17.47
CA LEU A 84 14.28 -0.79 16.25
C LEU A 84 14.41 0.74 16.26
N VAL A 85 13.35 1.47 16.60
CA VAL A 85 13.38 2.94 16.71
C VAL A 85 14.35 3.41 17.79
N ASP A 86 14.36 2.75 18.95
CA ASP A 86 15.25 3.10 20.05
C ASP A 86 16.71 2.96 19.63
N SER A 87 17.06 1.85 18.96
CA SER A 87 18.41 1.56 18.47
C SER A 87 18.85 2.35 17.23
N TRP A 88 17.91 2.94 16.50
CA TRP A 88 18.20 3.70 15.29
C TRP A 88 18.66 5.12 15.62
N GLU A 89 19.81 5.50 15.10
CA GLU A 89 20.34 6.86 15.20
C GLU A 89 20.14 7.60 13.87
N PRO A 90 19.43 8.75 13.87
CA PRO A 90 19.30 9.58 12.68
C PRO A 90 20.66 9.99 12.13
N SER A 91 20.81 10.02 10.80
CA SER A 91 22.00 10.61 10.17
C SER A 91 22.12 12.08 10.59
N GLY A 92 23.29 12.48 11.10
CA GLY A 92 23.55 13.81 11.67
C GLY A 92 23.57 14.98 10.66
N GLU A 93 23.11 14.78 9.43
CA GLU A 93 23.16 15.77 8.33
C GLU A 93 22.03 16.82 8.38
N ARG A 94 21.32 16.98 9.50
CA ARG A 94 20.18 17.92 9.60
C ARG A 94 20.51 19.29 10.21
N THR A 95 21.78 19.59 10.46
CA THR A 95 22.22 20.94 10.84
C THR A 95 22.60 21.77 9.60
N VAL A 96 21.63 22.56 9.11
CA VAL A 96 21.77 23.74 8.22
C VAL A 96 22.34 23.49 6.81
N PHE A 97 21.55 22.95 5.87
CA PHE A 97 21.88 22.93 4.42
C PHE A 97 20.62 23.11 3.54
N SER A 98 20.79 23.62 2.32
CA SER A 98 19.74 24.12 1.41
C SER A 98 18.72 23.06 0.96
N THR A 99 17.53 23.50 0.54
CA THR A 99 16.38 22.66 0.16
C THR A 99 16.68 21.60 -0.91
N GLU A 100 17.57 21.89 -1.88
CA GLU A 100 17.93 20.95 -2.95
C GLU A 100 18.83 19.79 -2.45
N GLU A 101 19.71 20.05 -1.48
CA GLU A 101 20.57 19.01 -0.91
C GLU A 101 19.78 18.08 0.02
N GLN A 102 18.78 18.62 0.72
CA GLN A 102 17.80 17.83 1.48
C GLN A 102 16.99 16.90 0.58
N GLU A 103 16.45 17.40 -0.53
CA GLU A 103 15.70 16.57 -1.50
C GLU A 103 16.58 15.45 -2.07
N ARG A 104 17.83 15.74 -2.44
CA ARG A 104 18.76 14.76 -3.00
C ARG A 104 19.18 13.69 -1.98
N THR A 105 19.55 14.07 -0.76
CA THR A 105 19.92 13.12 0.30
C THR A 105 18.71 12.28 0.72
N SER A 106 17.53 12.90 0.87
CA SER A 106 16.28 12.20 1.16
C SER A 106 15.94 11.18 0.07
N ASN A 107 16.12 11.53 -1.21
CA ASN A 107 15.90 10.62 -2.32
C ASN A 107 16.86 9.43 -2.29
N ARG A 108 18.15 9.66 -1.99
CA ARG A 108 19.14 8.58 -1.87
C ARG A 108 18.87 7.67 -0.68
N GLU A 109 18.59 8.22 0.50
CA GLU A 109 18.21 7.44 1.69
C GLU A 109 16.93 6.63 1.42
N PHE A 110 15.93 7.24 0.78
CA PHE A 110 14.71 6.55 0.37
C PHE A 110 14.97 5.42 -0.64
N LEU A 111 15.69 5.67 -1.72
CA LEU A 111 15.98 4.65 -2.74
C LEU A 111 16.82 3.48 -2.18
N SER A 112 17.80 3.78 -1.33
CA SER A 112 18.65 2.77 -0.67
C SER A 112 17.92 2.01 0.46
N SER A 113 16.85 2.58 1.02
CA SER A 113 16.05 1.91 2.06
C SER A 113 15.29 0.68 1.54
N GLY A 114 15.16 0.52 0.21
CA GLY A 114 14.45 -0.58 -0.43
C GLY A 114 14.91 -1.97 -0.01
N SER A 115 16.17 -2.11 0.39
CA SER A 115 16.78 -3.36 0.84
C SER A 115 17.27 -3.33 2.29
N SER A 116 16.85 -2.30 3.05
CA SER A 116 17.30 -2.02 4.42
C SER A 116 16.12 -1.84 5.39
N THR A 117 16.45 -1.63 6.67
CA THR A 117 15.50 -1.22 7.70
C THR A 117 15.88 0.20 8.15
N TRP A 118 15.00 1.16 7.87
CA TRP A 118 15.24 2.59 8.04
C TRP A 118 14.00 3.28 8.62
N CYS A 119 14.19 4.21 9.54
CA CYS A 119 13.11 4.99 10.13
C CYS A 119 12.91 6.30 9.36
N PHE A 120 11.65 6.65 9.12
CA PHE A 120 11.25 7.91 8.49
C PHE A 120 10.43 8.71 9.49
N PHE A 121 10.82 9.97 9.72
CA PHE A 121 10.11 10.88 10.61
C PHE A 121 8.78 11.34 10.00
N GLU A 122 7.83 11.73 10.85
CA GLU A 122 6.65 12.50 10.45
C GLU A 122 7.07 13.87 9.86
N PRO A 123 6.37 14.39 8.84
CA PRO A 123 6.66 15.72 8.29
C PRO A 123 6.62 16.82 9.36
N ASP A 124 5.66 16.71 10.30
CA ASP A 124 5.45 17.68 11.38
C ASP A 124 6.26 17.38 12.66
N ALA A 125 7.22 16.44 12.61
CA ALA A 125 8.04 16.08 13.76
C ALA A 125 9.00 17.19 14.21
N PHE A 126 9.38 18.10 13.31
CA PHE A 126 10.39 19.12 13.53
C PHE A 126 9.79 20.52 13.61
N ASP A 127 10.35 21.37 14.47
CA ASP A 127 10.06 22.80 14.48
C ASP A 127 10.84 23.58 13.40
N THR A 128 10.72 24.91 13.43
CA THR A 128 11.39 25.78 12.46
C THR A 128 12.91 25.82 12.63
N ASP A 129 13.42 25.41 13.79
CA ASP A 129 14.85 25.36 14.09
C ASP A 129 15.45 23.98 13.75
N GLY A 130 14.62 23.03 13.32
CA GLY A 130 15.02 21.68 12.96
C GLY A 130 15.11 20.73 14.14
N GLU A 131 14.60 21.12 15.30
CA GLU A 131 14.58 20.32 16.52
C GLU A 131 13.29 19.49 16.63
N LEU A 132 13.38 18.33 17.29
CA LEU A 132 12.21 17.48 17.49
C LEU A 132 11.21 18.13 18.45
N ARG A 133 9.96 18.26 18.02
CA ARG A 133 8.85 18.80 18.84
C ARG A 133 8.43 17.84 19.97
N GLN A 134 8.74 16.56 19.82
CA GLN A 134 8.40 15.50 20.77
C GLN A 134 9.44 14.36 20.73
N PRO A 135 9.48 13.46 21.72
CA PRO A 135 10.48 12.39 21.79
C PRO A 135 10.61 11.61 20.48
N LYS A 136 11.83 11.21 20.10
CA LYS A 136 12.14 10.45 18.86
C LYS A 136 11.15 9.32 18.59
N ALA A 137 10.87 8.51 19.62
CA ALA A 137 9.96 7.37 19.53
C ALA A 137 8.53 7.72 19.12
N LEU A 138 8.09 8.96 19.38
CA LEU A 138 6.78 9.48 19.00
C LEU A 138 6.82 10.29 17.70
N SER A 139 7.97 10.42 17.05
CA SER A 139 8.16 11.26 15.87
C SER A 139 8.36 10.44 14.59
N ILE A 140 8.41 9.11 14.70
CA ILE A 140 8.57 8.22 13.54
C ILE A 140 7.22 7.96 12.87
N ASN A 141 7.14 8.22 11.57
CA ASN A 141 6.00 7.90 10.71
C ASN A 141 5.98 6.41 10.38
N LYS A 142 7.10 5.90 9.86
CA LYS A 142 7.24 4.51 9.45
C LYS A 142 8.66 3.96 9.58
N ILE A 143 8.77 2.63 9.61
CA ILE A 143 10.00 1.89 9.30
C ILE A 143 9.81 1.17 7.97
N GLY A 144 10.82 1.17 7.11
CA GLY A 144 10.81 0.44 5.83
C GLY A 144 12.22 0.13 5.32
N HIS A 145 12.40 -0.67 4.28
CA HIS A 145 11.37 -1.35 3.49
C HIS A 145 11.56 -2.89 3.44
N ALA A 146 12.52 -3.44 4.19
CA ALA A 146 12.90 -4.86 4.12
C ALA A 146 12.94 -5.58 5.49
N MET A 147 12.18 -5.12 6.50
CA MET A 147 12.13 -5.79 7.81
C MET A 147 11.72 -7.26 7.71
N HIS A 148 10.79 -7.58 6.79
CA HIS A 148 10.39 -8.96 6.50
C HIS A 148 11.58 -9.88 6.19
N ASP A 149 12.70 -9.37 5.68
CA ASP A 149 13.90 -10.15 5.38
C ASP A 149 15.07 -9.95 6.33
N LEU A 150 15.04 -8.88 7.13
CA LEU A 150 16.19 -8.44 7.91
C LEU A 150 16.01 -8.56 9.40
N ASP A 151 14.78 -8.72 9.87
CA ASP A 151 14.48 -8.84 11.29
C ASP A 151 13.72 -10.15 11.59
N PRO A 152 14.24 -11.00 12.49
CA PRO A 152 13.67 -12.33 12.75
C PRO A 152 12.20 -12.32 13.23
N VAL A 153 11.74 -11.25 13.88
CA VAL A 153 10.34 -11.15 14.34
C VAL A 153 9.42 -10.88 13.16
N PHE A 154 9.79 -9.93 12.31
CA PHE A 154 9.03 -9.58 11.10
C PHE A 154 9.11 -10.67 10.02
N GLU A 155 10.25 -11.36 9.91
CA GLU A 155 10.45 -12.49 9.02
C GLU A 155 9.51 -13.64 9.37
N ARG A 156 9.53 -14.09 10.63
CA ARG A 156 8.65 -15.17 11.11
C ARG A 156 7.18 -14.84 10.93
N PHE A 157 6.82 -13.56 11.12
CA PHE A 157 5.46 -13.09 10.91
C PHE A 157 5.05 -13.12 9.43
N THR A 158 5.93 -12.67 8.54
CA THR A 158 5.60 -12.48 7.12
C THR A 158 5.57 -13.80 6.36
N TYR A 159 6.55 -14.66 6.63
CA TYR A 159 6.75 -15.91 5.90
C TYR A 159 6.06 -17.06 6.61
N ARG A 160 4.75 -17.16 6.37
CA ARG A 160 3.88 -18.16 6.98
C ARG A 160 2.88 -18.73 5.96
N PRO A 161 2.53 -20.03 6.08
CA PRO A 161 1.58 -20.66 5.16
C PRO A 161 0.25 -19.93 5.06
N GLU A 162 -0.27 -19.40 6.18
CA GLU A 162 -1.56 -18.70 6.22
C GLU A 162 -1.64 -17.51 5.24
N LEU A 163 -0.53 -16.80 5.05
CA LEU A 163 -0.49 -15.62 4.18
C LEU A 163 -0.35 -16.03 2.71
N ALA A 164 0.43 -17.08 2.43
CA ALA A 164 0.53 -17.66 1.10
C ALA A 164 -0.81 -18.24 0.63
N ASP A 165 -1.52 -18.92 1.53
CA ASP A 165 -2.86 -19.46 1.32
C ASP A 165 -3.88 -18.38 0.92
N VAL A 166 -3.86 -17.22 1.60
CA VAL A 166 -4.68 -16.06 1.23
C VAL A 166 -4.29 -15.54 -0.16
N ALA A 167 -2.99 -15.41 -0.45
CA ALA A 167 -2.50 -14.96 -1.75
C ALA A 167 -2.93 -15.90 -2.90
N HIS A 168 -2.82 -17.21 -2.69
CA HIS A 168 -3.29 -18.22 -3.63
C HIS A 168 -4.80 -18.15 -3.85
N SER A 169 -5.58 -17.92 -2.79
CA SER A 169 -7.04 -17.81 -2.87
C SER A 169 -7.51 -16.65 -3.75
N ILE A 170 -6.69 -15.60 -3.88
CA ILE A 170 -6.99 -14.43 -4.74
C ILE A 170 -6.26 -14.48 -6.09
N GLY A 171 -5.69 -15.64 -6.45
CA GLY A 171 -5.11 -15.88 -7.77
C GLY A 171 -3.63 -15.54 -7.94
N ILE A 172 -2.88 -15.29 -6.86
CA ILE A 172 -1.42 -15.14 -6.94
C ILE A 172 -0.77 -16.53 -6.97
N GLU A 173 -0.11 -16.88 -8.07
CA GLU A 173 0.51 -18.20 -8.26
C GLU A 173 1.86 -18.31 -7.54
N GLN A 174 2.67 -17.25 -7.63
CA GLN A 174 3.98 -17.20 -7.00
C GLN A 174 4.06 -16.01 -6.03
N PRO A 175 3.50 -16.10 -4.82
CA PRO A 175 3.42 -14.96 -3.92
C PRO A 175 4.79 -14.61 -3.35
N LEU A 176 5.39 -13.53 -3.86
CA LEU A 176 6.69 -13.01 -3.46
C LEU A 176 6.53 -11.77 -2.57
N ALA A 177 7.16 -11.76 -1.39
CA ALA A 177 7.22 -10.58 -0.52
C ALA A 177 8.13 -9.52 -1.14
N LEU A 178 7.56 -8.43 -1.62
CA LEU A 178 8.27 -7.34 -2.30
C LEU A 178 8.81 -6.31 -1.30
N GLN A 179 7.94 -5.87 -0.41
CA GLN A 179 8.19 -4.76 0.52
C GLN A 179 7.47 -5.00 1.84
N SER A 180 8.04 -4.52 2.93
CA SER A 180 7.35 -4.40 4.22
C SER A 180 7.52 -3.01 4.84
N MET A 181 6.48 -2.50 5.47
CA MET A 181 6.54 -1.26 6.26
C MET A 181 5.85 -1.44 7.61
N TYR A 182 6.32 -0.72 8.62
CA TYR A 182 5.65 -0.59 9.91
C TYR A 182 5.24 0.87 10.07
N ILE A 183 3.94 1.12 10.19
CA ILE A 183 3.35 2.46 10.16
C ILE A 183 2.82 2.78 11.55
N PHE A 184 3.36 3.82 12.19
CA PHE A 184 3.04 4.14 13.58
C PHE A 184 1.72 4.92 13.72
N LYS A 185 1.45 5.86 12.79
CA LYS A 185 0.39 6.87 12.94
C LYS A 185 0.40 7.45 14.36
N GLN A 186 1.41 8.26 14.64
CA GLN A 186 1.65 8.77 15.98
C GLN A 186 0.45 9.59 16.51
N PRO A 187 0.22 9.61 17.84
CA PRO A 187 -0.84 10.44 18.42
C PRO A 187 -0.67 11.91 18.04
N GLY A 188 -1.75 12.55 17.60
CA GLY A 188 -1.82 13.97 17.26
C GLY A 188 -1.12 14.38 15.95
N ILE A 189 0.05 13.83 15.65
CA ILE A 189 0.87 14.21 14.47
C ILE A 189 0.90 13.15 13.37
N GLY A 190 0.21 12.02 13.53
CA GLY A 190 0.25 10.91 12.57
C GLY A 190 -0.27 11.33 11.20
N GLY A 191 0.65 11.55 10.24
CA GLY A 191 0.36 12.24 8.98
C GLY A 191 -0.62 11.50 8.07
N GLU A 192 -1.39 12.25 7.28
CA GLU A 192 -2.28 11.71 6.23
C GLU A 192 -1.51 10.82 5.25
N VAL A 193 -2.15 9.76 4.77
CA VAL A 193 -1.73 9.07 3.55
C VAL A 193 -2.76 9.40 2.48
N THR A 194 -2.37 10.23 1.51
CA THR A 194 -3.24 10.72 0.43
C THR A 194 -3.84 9.58 -0.38
N CYS A 195 -4.98 9.83 -1.03
CA CYS A 195 -5.65 8.78 -1.82
C CYS A 195 -4.75 8.33 -2.97
N HIS A 196 -4.48 7.03 -3.05
CA HIS A 196 -3.54 6.47 -4.02
C HIS A 196 -3.88 5.02 -4.39
N GLN A 197 -3.15 4.49 -5.37
CA GLN A 197 -3.13 3.09 -5.78
C GLN A 197 -1.73 2.55 -5.52
N ASP A 198 -1.59 1.37 -4.88
CA ASP A 198 -0.26 0.79 -4.60
C ASP A 198 0.54 0.52 -5.89
N ALA A 199 -0.15 0.13 -6.97
CA ALA A 199 0.46 -0.10 -8.28
C ALA A 199 1.09 1.16 -8.90
N THR A 200 0.82 2.35 -8.38
CA THR A 200 1.57 3.57 -8.74
C THR A 200 3.02 3.44 -8.33
N PHE A 201 3.29 2.85 -7.17
CA PHE A 201 4.63 2.77 -6.59
C PHE A 201 5.31 1.42 -6.85
N LEU A 202 4.53 0.36 -7.02
CA LEU A 202 4.99 -1.02 -7.11
C LEU A 202 4.37 -1.70 -8.34
N TYR A 203 4.71 -1.20 -9.52
CA TYR A 203 4.09 -1.66 -10.76
C TYR A 203 4.56 -3.07 -11.15
N THR A 204 3.66 -3.86 -11.73
CA THR A 204 3.96 -5.12 -12.43
C THR A 204 3.15 -5.23 -13.72
N ASP A 205 3.59 -6.04 -14.68
CA ASP A 205 2.78 -6.38 -15.87
C ASP A 205 2.52 -7.89 -15.95
N PRO A 206 1.27 -8.37 -15.77
CA PRO A 206 0.08 -7.61 -15.38
C PRO A 206 0.16 -7.05 -13.94
N ILE A 207 -0.76 -6.16 -13.54
CA ILE A 207 -0.82 -5.65 -12.15
C ILE A 207 -1.19 -6.80 -11.20
N THR A 208 -0.24 -7.20 -10.35
CA THR A 208 -0.40 -8.28 -9.36
C THR A 208 -0.06 -7.83 -7.95
N VAL A 209 0.50 -6.63 -7.78
CA VAL A 209 0.79 -6.10 -6.44
C VAL A 209 -0.47 -6.10 -5.59
N THR A 210 -0.34 -6.66 -4.39
CA THR A 210 -1.39 -6.77 -3.39
C THR A 210 -0.82 -6.38 -2.04
N GLY A 211 -1.49 -5.46 -1.35
CA GLY A 211 -1.14 -5.05 0.00
C GLY A 211 -1.82 -5.93 1.04
N PHE A 212 -1.04 -6.52 1.95
CA PHE A 212 -1.53 -7.14 3.18
C PHE A 212 -1.24 -6.19 4.33
N TRP A 213 -2.29 -5.54 4.84
CA TRP A 213 -2.20 -4.58 5.94
C TRP A 213 -2.73 -5.21 7.22
N PHE A 214 -1.96 -5.14 8.30
CA PHE A 214 -2.26 -5.77 9.58
C PHE A 214 -2.44 -4.71 10.67
N ALA A 215 -3.61 -4.68 11.30
CA ALA A 215 -3.88 -3.86 12.47
C ALA A 215 -3.08 -4.40 13.66
N ILE A 216 -2.03 -3.70 14.07
CA ILE A 216 -1.30 -4.04 15.30
C ILE A 216 -2.04 -3.47 16.52
N GLU A 217 -2.66 -2.31 16.35
CA GLU A 217 -3.58 -1.69 17.29
C GLU A 217 -4.94 -1.47 16.63
N ASP A 218 -5.98 -1.22 17.44
CA ASP A 218 -7.30 -0.88 16.94
C ASP A 218 -7.22 0.34 16.00
N ALA A 219 -7.81 0.21 14.82
CA ALA A 219 -7.91 1.27 13.84
C ALA A 219 -9.35 1.76 13.78
N THR A 220 -9.52 3.05 14.07
CA THR A 220 -10.79 3.76 14.16
C THR A 220 -10.72 5.00 13.27
N VAL A 221 -11.86 5.62 12.97
CA VAL A 221 -11.87 6.89 12.21
C VAL A 221 -11.02 7.95 12.93
N ASP A 222 -11.11 8.02 14.27
CA ASP A 222 -10.44 9.06 15.07
C ASP A 222 -8.89 8.94 15.06
N ASN A 223 -8.36 7.72 14.94
CA ASN A 223 -6.91 7.47 14.93
C ASN A 223 -6.35 7.11 13.54
N GLY A 224 -7.10 7.38 12.47
CA GLY A 224 -6.62 7.25 11.10
C GLY A 224 -6.62 5.81 10.59
N CYS A 225 -7.77 5.14 10.66
CA CYS A 225 -8.02 3.89 9.95
C CYS A 225 -7.86 4.05 8.43
N LEU A 226 -7.77 2.92 7.72
CA LEU A 226 -7.85 2.92 6.27
C LEU A 226 -9.25 3.31 5.81
N TRP A 227 -9.32 3.87 4.62
CA TRP A 227 -10.53 4.09 3.84
C TRP A 227 -10.29 3.52 2.44
N ALA A 228 -11.31 2.95 1.82
CA ALA A 228 -11.21 2.37 0.48
C ALA A 228 -12.42 2.77 -0.38
N ALA A 229 -12.22 2.89 -1.69
CA ALA A 229 -13.31 3.07 -2.65
C ALA A 229 -13.71 1.71 -3.25
N PRO A 230 -14.82 1.08 -2.82
CA PRO A 230 -15.18 -0.26 -3.29
C PRO A 230 -15.34 -0.30 -4.82
N GLY A 231 -14.66 -1.24 -5.46
CA GLY A 231 -14.72 -1.45 -6.92
C GLY A 231 -13.82 -0.53 -7.74
N SER A 232 -13.12 0.42 -7.11
CA SER A 232 -12.28 1.39 -7.84
C SER A 232 -11.07 0.74 -8.52
N HIS A 233 -10.67 -0.46 -8.09
CA HIS A 233 -9.61 -1.27 -8.71
C HIS A 233 -9.88 -1.62 -10.18
N ARG A 234 -11.13 -1.48 -10.63
CA ARG A 234 -11.55 -1.71 -12.02
C ARG A 234 -11.34 -0.51 -12.94
N THR A 235 -10.91 0.63 -12.40
CA THR A 235 -10.86 1.90 -13.15
C THR A 235 -9.50 2.17 -13.81
N GLY A 236 -8.53 1.27 -13.71
CA GLY A 236 -7.18 1.46 -14.28
C GLY A 236 -6.25 2.28 -13.38
N LEU A 237 -4.98 2.39 -13.77
CA LEU A 237 -3.92 3.08 -13.02
C LEU A 237 -3.80 4.54 -13.46
N ARG A 238 -3.71 5.47 -12.49
CA ARG A 238 -3.61 6.92 -12.79
C ARG A 238 -2.21 7.43 -13.06
N SER A 239 -1.23 6.93 -12.30
CA SER A 239 0.14 7.41 -12.38
C SER A 239 1.14 6.32 -12.04
N LEU A 240 2.38 6.52 -12.47
CA LEU A 240 3.54 5.75 -12.08
C LEU A 240 4.49 6.62 -11.27
N PHE A 241 5.07 6.03 -10.24
CA PHE A 241 6.21 6.56 -9.52
C PHE A 241 7.42 5.68 -9.84
N ARG A 242 8.42 6.27 -10.50
CA ARG A 242 9.57 5.53 -11.02
C ARG A 242 10.88 6.24 -10.73
N ARG A 243 11.99 5.51 -10.86
CA ARG A 243 13.32 6.11 -10.88
C ARG A 243 13.45 6.99 -12.12
N ALA A 244 14.00 8.17 -11.94
CA ALA A 244 14.34 9.04 -13.06
C ALA A 244 15.72 8.68 -13.63
N GLY A 245 16.06 9.23 -14.79
CA GLY A 245 17.41 9.19 -15.35
C GLY A 245 17.94 7.81 -15.74
N ALA A 246 19.21 7.54 -15.43
CA ALA A 246 19.97 6.36 -15.86
C ALA A 246 19.80 5.16 -14.92
N MET A 247 18.75 5.15 -14.10
CA MET A 247 18.41 4.05 -13.20
C MET A 247 19.40 3.85 -12.05
N THR A 248 20.06 4.92 -11.61
CA THR A 248 20.95 4.91 -10.43
C THR A 248 20.23 5.46 -9.19
N ASP A 249 20.80 5.27 -7.99
CA ASP A 249 20.26 5.86 -6.75
C ASP A 249 20.46 7.39 -6.67
N ASP A 250 21.25 7.97 -7.57
CA ASP A 250 21.56 9.41 -7.61
C ASP A 250 20.58 10.21 -8.50
N ASP A 251 19.81 9.54 -9.35
CA ASP A 251 18.95 10.18 -10.36
C ASP A 251 17.56 10.60 -9.83
N GLY A 252 17.25 10.27 -8.57
CA GLY A 252 15.98 10.61 -7.94
C GLY A 252 14.77 9.85 -8.51
N THR A 253 13.58 10.40 -8.30
CA THR A 253 12.30 9.77 -8.67
C THR A 253 11.34 10.77 -9.30
N GLU A 254 10.47 10.31 -10.19
CA GLU A 254 9.45 11.13 -10.84
C GLU A 254 8.08 10.45 -10.86
N PHE A 255 7.02 11.28 -10.95
CA PHE A 255 5.68 10.84 -11.26
C PHE A 255 5.38 11.00 -12.75
N VAL A 256 4.82 9.98 -13.37
CA VAL A 256 4.31 9.99 -14.75
C VAL A 256 2.80 9.80 -14.70
N THR A 257 2.04 10.79 -15.17
CA THR A 257 0.58 10.66 -15.32
C THR A 257 0.26 9.76 -16.51
N LEU A 258 -0.54 8.73 -16.28
CA LEU A 258 -1.07 7.82 -17.30
C LEU A 258 -2.49 8.20 -17.71
N ASP A 259 -3.27 8.67 -16.74
CA ASP A 259 -4.68 9.04 -16.89
C ASP A 259 -5.00 10.21 -15.94
N GLU A 260 -5.52 11.30 -16.50
CA GLU A 260 -5.86 12.54 -15.79
C GLU A 260 -7.19 12.43 -15.02
N THR A 261 -7.92 11.31 -15.15
CA THR A 261 -9.15 11.08 -14.39
C THR A 261 -8.82 11.06 -12.89
N PRO A 262 -9.45 11.91 -12.06
CA PRO A 262 -9.14 11.94 -10.64
C PRO A 262 -9.47 10.60 -9.97
N LEU A 263 -8.72 10.26 -8.91
CA LEU A 263 -9.13 9.22 -7.98
C LEU A 263 -10.39 9.66 -7.20
N PRO A 264 -11.17 8.71 -6.66
CA PRO A 264 -12.26 9.01 -5.73
C PRO A 264 -11.82 9.98 -4.63
N ALA A 265 -12.63 10.99 -4.33
CA ALA A 265 -12.29 12.05 -3.38
C ALA A 265 -12.62 11.62 -1.93
N PRO A 266 -11.63 11.56 -1.01
CA PRO A 266 -11.91 11.32 0.39
C PRO A 266 -12.52 12.54 1.11
N PRO A 267 -13.31 12.33 2.17
CA PRO A 267 -13.83 11.03 2.61
C PRO A 267 -15.07 10.58 1.82
N ASP A 268 -15.67 11.45 1.01
CA ASP A 268 -17.04 11.30 0.49
C ASP A 268 -17.22 10.12 -0.48
N ASP A 269 -16.20 9.76 -1.24
CA ASP A 269 -16.25 8.65 -2.21
C ASP A 269 -15.63 7.33 -1.66
N LEU A 270 -15.31 7.27 -0.37
CA LEU A 270 -14.66 6.13 0.26
C LEU A 270 -15.44 5.63 1.49
N VAL A 271 -15.25 4.36 1.85
CA VAL A 271 -15.78 3.78 3.10
C VAL A 271 -14.67 3.64 4.15
N PRO A 272 -14.93 3.96 5.43
CA PRO A 272 -13.96 3.71 6.50
C PRO A 272 -13.87 2.22 6.81
N LEU A 273 -12.65 1.74 7.05
CA LEU A 273 -12.34 0.36 7.46
C LEU A 273 -11.88 0.37 8.93
N GLU A 274 -12.81 0.57 9.84
CA GLU A 274 -12.55 0.44 11.28
C GLU A 274 -12.42 -1.04 11.66
N VAL A 275 -11.31 -1.39 12.30
CA VAL A 275 -10.95 -2.79 12.61
C VAL A 275 -10.25 -2.90 13.95
N GLU A 276 -10.48 -4.01 14.66
CA GLU A 276 -9.77 -4.35 15.89
C GLU A 276 -8.34 -4.83 15.59
N SER A 277 -7.45 -4.69 16.58
CA SER A 277 -6.12 -5.30 16.58
C SER A 277 -6.20 -6.79 16.20
N GLY A 278 -5.27 -7.24 15.37
CA GLY A 278 -5.22 -8.61 14.84
C GLY A 278 -5.96 -8.80 13.51
N THR A 279 -6.63 -7.78 13.00
CA THR A 279 -7.31 -7.84 11.69
C THR A 279 -6.32 -7.64 10.54
N MET A 280 -6.45 -8.45 9.48
CA MET A 280 -5.79 -8.20 8.19
C MET A 280 -6.76 -7.56 7.20
N VAL A 281 -6.31 -6.57 6.44
CA VAL A 281 -7.00 -6.01 5.28
C VAL A 281 -6.16 -6.32 4.04
N VAL A 282 -6.76 -7.01 3.07
CA VAL A 282 -6.16 -7.31 1.77
C VAL A 282 -6.57 -6.21 0.79
N LEU A 283 -5.63 -5.60 0.08
CA LEU A 283 -5.81 -4.46 -0.81
C LEU A 283 -5.31 -4.80 -2.21
N HIS A 284 -6.17 -4.73 -3.21
CA HIS A 284 -5.76 -4.88 -4.60
C HIS A 284 -4.90 -3.70 -5.05
N GLY A 285 -3.87 -3.91 -5.87
CA GLY A 285 -2.91 -2.87 -6.28
C GLY A 285 -3.52 -1.62 -6.93
N LEU A 286 -4.63 -1.79 -7.64
CA LEU A 286 -5.41 -0.69 -8.25
C LEU A 286 -6.49 -0.08 -7.33
N LEU A 287 -6.70 -0.59 -6.12
CA LEU A 287 -7.70 -0.03 -5.21
C LEU A 287 -7.27 1.36 -4.75
N ALA A 288 -8.17 2.33 -4.92
CA ALA A 288 -8.00 3.67 -4.40
C ALA A 288 -8.28 3.62 -2.89
N HIS A 289 -7.27 3.95 -2.10
CA HIS A 289 -7.37 3.91 -0.65
C HIS A 289 -6.60 5.06 -0.01
N TRP A 290 -6.98 5.38 1.23
CA TRP A 290 -6.60 6.61 1.93
C TRP A 290 -6.55 6.38 3.44
N SER A 291 -5.85 7.25 4.19
CA SER A 291 -6.05 7.34 5.65
C SER A 291 -5.87 8.76 6.18
N ASP A 292 -6.87 9.27 6.89
CA ASP A 292 -6.85 10.60 7.49
C ASP A 292 -5.80 10.72 8.60
N VAL A 293 -5.38 11.95 8.90
CA VAL A 293 -4.51 12.31 10.03
C VAL A 293 -5.02 11.69 11.34
N ASN A 294 -4.10 11.14 12.13
CA ASN A 294 -4.42 10.71 13.50
C ASN A 294 -4.48 11.93 14.41
N ARG A 295 -5.70 12.38 14.72
CA ARG A 295 -5.95 13.52 15.64
C ARG A 295 -6.17 13.08 17.08
N SER A 296 -6.16 11.78 17.34
CA SER A 296 -6.45 11.21 18.66
C SER A 296 -5.23 11.21 19.59
N GLY A 297 -5.47 10.94 20.87
CA GLY A 297 -4.42 10.73 21.88
C GLY A 297 -3.82 9.32 21.91
N ARG A 298 -4.12 8.47 20.92
CA ARG A 298 -3.62 7.08 20.82
C ARG A 298 -2.98 6.87 19.46
N SER A 299 -1.97 6.01 19.40
CA SER A 299 -1.34 5.61 18.14
C SER A 299 -2.26 4.68 17.33
N ARG A 300 -1.87 4.39 16.09
CA ARG A 300 -2.49 3.35 15.26
C ARG A 300 -1.39 2.57 14.58
N HIS A 301 -0.76 1.67 15.31
CA HIS A 301 0.30 0.86 14.71
C HIS A 301 -0.26 -0.13 13.70
N ALA A 302 0.43 -0.26 12.58
CA ALA A 302 0.13 -1.25 11.55
C ALA A 302 1.41 -1.81 10.95
N TYR A 303 1.36 -3.05 10.50
CA TYR A 303 2.38 -3.64 9.67
C TYR A 303 1.80 -3.89 8.28
N SER A 304 2.54 -3.64 7.21
CA SER A 304 2.09 -3.90 5.86
C SER A 304 3.14 -4.68 5.09
N VAL A 305 2.71 -5.66 4.31
CA VAL A 305 3.53 -6.41 3.36
C VAL A 305 2.91 -6.30 1.99
N HIS A 306 3.67 -5.84 1.00
CA HIS A 306 3.25 -5.91 -0.40
C HIS A 306 3.77 -7.20 -1.02
N CYS A 307 2.86 -7.95 -1.63
CA CYS A 307 3.13 -9.17 -2.36
C CYS A 307 2.95 -8.93 -3.85
N ILE A 308 3.77 -9.55 -4.69
CA ILE A 308 3.57 -9.62 -6.14
C ILE A 308 3.52 -11.08 -6.60
N ASP A 309 3.03 -11.32 -7.81
CA ASP A 309 3.17 -12.62 -8.45
C ASP A 309 4.52 -12.71 -9.18
N GLY A 310 5.32 -13.71 -8.84
CA GLY A 310 6.60 -14.01 -9.51
C GLY A 310 6.47 -14.37 -10.99
N THR A 311 5.25 -14.59 -11.51
CA THR A 311 5.00 -14.75 -12.95
C THR A 311 4.85 -13.43 -13.70
N ALA A 312 4.63 -12.31 -13.00
CA ALA A 312 4.49 -10.99 -13.60
C ALA A 312 5.84 -10.32 -13.86
N ASP A 313 5.92 -9.48 -14.90
CA ASP A 313 7.09 -8.64 -15.13
C ASP A 313 7.19 -7.56 -14.04
N TYR A 314 8.37 -7.42 -13.43
CA TYR A 314 8.66 -6.36 -12.46
C TYR A 314 9.69 -5.41 -13.07
N PRO A 315 9.26 -4.24 -13.59
CA PRO A 315 10.17 -3.41 -14.36
C PRO A 315 11.32 -2.85 -13.53
N ALA A 316 12.50 -2.80 -14.15
CA ALA A 316 13.70 -2.22 -13.55
C ALA A 316 13.51 -0.74 -13.17
N TRP A 317 12.55 -0.03 -13.79
CA TRP A 317 12.25 1.37 -13.51
C TRP A 317 11.51 1.63 -12.20
N ASN A 318 10.95 0.60 -11.53
CA ASN A 318 10.35 0.79 -10.22
C ASN A 318 11.40 1.35 -9.23
N TRP A 319 10.97 2.26 -8.36
CA TRP A 319 11.85 2.86 -7.34
C TRP A 319 12.48 1.79 -6.44
N LEU A 320 11.69 0.78 -6.08
CA LEU A 320 12.13 -0.33 -5.28
C LEU A 320 12.78 -1.38 -6.17
N GLN A 321 14.09 -1.57 -6.03
CA GLN A 321 14.81 -2.68 -6.65
C GLN A 321 15.49 -3.49 -5.55
N ARG A 322 15.53 -4.80 -5.73
CA ARG A 322 16.18 -5.71 -4.77
C ARG A 322 17.57 -6.05 -5.26
N PRO A 323 18.58 -6.09 -4.36
CA PRO A 323 19.92 -6.45 -4.76
C PRO A 323 19.96 -7.93 -5.16
N GLY A 324 20.78 -8.27 -6.14
CA GLY A 324 20.81 -9.62 -6.72
C GLY A 324 21.22 -10.72 -5.75
N ASP A 325 21.91 -10.38 -4.65
CA ASP A 325 22.28 -11.29 -3.57
C ASP A 325 21.16 -11.51 -2.54
N ARG A 326 20.06 -10.76 -2.62
CA ARG A 326 18.87 -10.93 -1.78
C ARG A 326 17.59 -10.83 -2.60
N PRO A 327 17.31 -11.83 -3.46
CA PRO A 327 16.10 -11.87 -4.26
C PRO A 327 14.85 -11.93 -3.39
N LEU A 328 13.69 -11.65 -4.00
CA LEU A 328 12.39 -11.82 -3.35
C LEU A 328 12.18 -13.27 -2.95
N ARG A 329 11.60 -13.48 -1.76
CA ARG A 329 11.27 -14.82 -1.25
C ARG A 329 9.77 -15.04 -1.32
N ARG A 330 9.39 -16.30 -1.44
CA ARG A 330 7.98 -16.70 -1.45
C ARG A 330 7.40 -16.68 -0.04
N LEU A 331 6.14 -16.28 0.10
CA LEU A 331 5.43 -16.23 1.39
C LEU A 331 5.29 -17.61 2.07
N ASP A 332 5.31 -18.69 1.30
CA ASP A 332 5.27 -20.09 1.78
C ASP A 332 6.65 -20.63 2.23
N THR A 333 7.70 -19.81 2.15
CA THR A 333 9.04 -20.20 2.63
C THR A 333 9.01 -20.24 4.16
N VAL A 334 9.25 -21.40 4.78
CA VAL A 334 9.37 -21.46 6.25
C VAL A 334 10.61 -20.66 6.67
N ALA A 335 10.43 -19.68 7.57
CA ALA A 335 11.54 -18.97 8.19
C ALA A 335 12.48 -19.98 8.90
N GLY A 336 13.78 -19.85 8.66
CA GLY A 336 14.82 -20.79 9.15
C GLY A 336 15.07 -20.75 10.65
#